data_AF-A0AAX1F7D4-F1
#
_entry.id   AF-A0AAX1F7D4-F1
#
_cell.length_a   1.000
_cell.length_b   1.000
_cell.length_c   1.000
_cell.angle_alpha   90.00
_cell.angle_beta   90.00
_cell.angle_gamma   90.00
#
_symmetry.space_group_name_H-M   'P 1'
#
loop_
_entity.id
_entity.type
_entity.pdbx_description
1 polymer ?
#
loop_
_entity_poly.entity_id
_entity_poly.type
_entity_poly.pdbx_seq_one_letter_code
_entity_poly.pdbx_strand_id
1 'polypeptide(L)'
;MIKQFEINNYVRKQLQDYLTEKELTLEQAMAQETNNNEIAAIVHAGLPGMVRKIYPLGKMQTFFWEKRELIQGFIADRLQSVNGEKTKKTK
;
A
#
# COMPACT_ATOMS: atom_id res chain seq x y z
N MET A 1 3.71 11.05 15.99
CA MET A 1 2.76 9.92 16.03
C MET A 1 2.27 9.56 14.61
N ILE A 2 3.19 9.33 13.66
CA ILE A 2 2.92 8.76 12.32
C ILE A 2 3.59 7.38 12.17
N LYS A 3 4.34 6.93 13.18
CA LYS A 3 5.09 5.66 13.20
C LYS A 3 4.22 4.39 13.26
N GLN A 4 2.89 4.50 13.26
CA GLN A 4 1.98 3.38 13.57
C GLN A 4 1.07 2.95 12.42
N PHE A 5 1.15 3.58 11.25
CA PHE A 5 0.52 2.97 10.07
C PHE A 5 1.42 1.85 9.57
N GLU A 6 1.12 0.63 10.01
CA GLU A 6 1.83 -0.58 9.60
C GLU A 6 0.95 -1.37 8.64
N ILE A 7 1.49 -1.66 7.45
CA ILE A 7 0.88 -2.62 6.53
C ILE A 7 1.06 -3.99 7.16
N ASN A 8 0.01 -4.49 7.81
CA ASN A 8 0.04 -5.79 8.46
C ASN A 8 0.18 -6.93 7.42
N ASN A 9 0.52 -8.14 7.89
CA ASN A 9 0.75 -9.29 7.01
C ASN A 9 -0.47 -9.65 6.15
N TYR A 10 -1.69 -9.42 6.65
CA TYR A 10 -2.92 -9.67 5.91
C TYR A 10 -3.05 -8.72 4.70
N VAL A 11 -2.92 -7.41 4.92
CA VAL A 11 -2.93 -6.40 3.84
C VAL A 11 -1.81 -6.64 2.85
N ARG A 12 -0.61 -6.97 3.35
CA ARG A 12 0.54 -7.32 2.49
C ARG A 12 0.20 -8.48 1.55
N LYS A 13 -0.36 -9.57 2.09
CA LYS A 13 -0.75 -10.73 1.27
C LYS A 13 -1.78 -10.31 0.22
N GLN A 14 -2.81 -9.56 0.61
CA GLN A 14 -3.83 -9.09 -0.33
C GLN A 14 -3.26 -8.20 -1.44
N LEU A 15 -2.29 -7.32 -1.13
CA LEU A 15 -1.61 -6.53 -2.14
C LEU A 15 -0.78 -7.40 -3.09
N GLN A 16 -0.08 -8.41 -2.58
CA GLN A 16 0.69 -9.35 -3.43
C GLN A 16 -0.20 -10.21 -4.30
N ASP A 17 -1.28 -10.75 -3.74
CA ASP A 17 -2.29 -11.52 -4.47
C ASP A 17 -2.89 -10.67 -5.60
N TYR A 18 -3.29 -9.43 -5.28
CA TYR A 18 -3.84 -8.48 -6.25
C TYR A 18 -2.87 -8.18 -7.40
N LEU A 19 -1.61 -7.85 -7.09
CA LEU A 19 -0.59 -7.57 -8.10
C LEU A 19 -0.29 -8.79 -8.97
N THR A 20 -0.28 -9.98 -8.37
CA THR A 20 -0.04 -11.24 -9.08
C THR A 20 -1.20 -11.59 -10.00
N GLU A 21 -2.44 -11.48 -9.52
CA GLU A 21 -3.66 -11.77 -10.30
C GLU A 21 -3.81 -10.83 -11.50
N LYS A 22 -3.46 -9.56 -11.33
CA LYS A 22 -3.51 -8.56 -12.41
C LYS A 22 -2.29 -8.57 -13.33
N GLU A 23 -1.26 -9.36 -13.00
CA GLU A 23 0.03 -9.37 -13.68
C GLU A 23 0.69 -7.97 -13.74
N LEU A 24 0.58 -7.20 -12.65
CA LEU A 24 1.08 -5.83 -12.56
C LEU A 24 2.17 -5.68 -11.50
N THR A 25 3.14 -4.81 -11.76
CA THR A 25 3.99 -4.27 -10.70
C THR A 25 3.23 -3.21 -9.88
N LEU A 26 3.68 -2.95 -8.65
CA LEU A 26 3.11 -1.89 -7.83
C LEU A 26 3.13 -0.53 -8.54
N GLU A 27 4.21 -0.22 -9.25
CA GLU A 27 4.36 1.02 -10.03
C GLU A 27 3.29 1.12 -11.13
N GLN A 28 3.13 0.05 -11.94
CA GLN A 28 2.13 0.01 -13.00
C GLN A 28 0.71 0.11 -12.46
N ALA A 29 0.42 -0.58 -11.35
CA ALA A 29 -0.88 -0.54 -10.70
C ALA A 29 -1.18 0.84 -10.11
N MET A 30 -0.19 1.54 -9.53
CA MET A 30 -0.41 2.86 -8.96
C MET A 30 -0.43 4.01 -9.99
N ALA A 31 0.05 3.77 -11.22
CA ALA A 31 0.01 4.72 -12.33
C ALA A 31 -1.38 4.86 -12.98
N GLN A 32 -2.25 3.87 -12.82
CA GLN A 32 -3.63 3.90 -13.32
C GLN A 32 -4.60 4.16 -12.17
N GLU A 33 -5.48 5.16 -12.31
CA GLU A 33 -6.35 5.61 -11.22
C GLU A 33 -7.28 4.48 -10.71
N THR A 34 -7.83 3.66 -11.61
CA THR A 34 -8.66 2.50 -11.25
C THR A 34 -7.90 1.52 -10.35
N ASN A 35 -6.71 1.10 -10.77
CA ASN A 35 -5.89 0.14 -10.03
C ASN A 35 -5.36 0.74 -8.72
N ASN A 36 -5.02 2.04 -8.72
CA ASN A 36 -4.61 2.79 -7.54
C ASN A 36 -5.75 2.84 -6.50
N ASN A 37 -6.99 3.06 -6.95
CA ASN A 37 -8.18 3.05 -6.10
C ASN A 37 -8.48 1.68 -5.50
N GLU A 38 -8.21 0.59 -6.23
CA GLU A 38 -8.30 -0.78 -5.72
C GLU A 38 -7.21 -1.06 -4.66
N ILE A 39 -5.97 -0.62 -4.90
CA ILE A 39 -4.90 -0.67 -3.89
C ILE A 39 -5.30 0.11 -2.62
N ALA A 40 -5.84 1.32 -2.78
CA ALA A 40 -6.33 2.12 -1.67
C ALA A 40 -7.42 1.39 -0.87
N ALA A 41 -8.32 0.68 -1.55
CA ALA A 41 -9.37 -0.12 -0.92
C ALA A 41 -8.81 -1.31 -0.13
N ILE A 42 -7.81 -2.02 -0.66
CA ILE A 42 -7.13 -3.12 0.05
C ILE A 42 -6.48 -2.59 1.33
N VAL A 43 -5.77 -1.47 1.24
CA VAL A 43 -5.12 -0.85 2.40
C VAL A 43 -6.16 -0.32 3.39
N HIS A 44 -7.26 0.27 2.92
CA HIS A 44 -8.36 0.75 3.75
C HIS A 44 -9.02 -0.39 4.54
N ALA A 45 -9.26 -1.53 3.89
CA ALA A 45 -9.89 -2.70 4.50
C ALA A 45 -9.06 -3.25 5.69
N GLY A 46 -7.75 -3.07 5.65
CA GLY A 46 -6.82 -3.42 6.73
C GLY A 46 -6.83 -2.49 7.94
N LEU A 47 -7.47 -1.32 7.84
CA LEU A 47 -7.53 -0.36 8.93
C LEU A 47 -8.51 -0.80 10.03
N PRO A 48 -8.21 -0.48 11.31
CA PRO A 48 -9.18 -0.65 12.40
C PRO A 48 -10.50 0.06 12.05
N GLY A 49 -11.64 -0.54 12.43
CA GLY A 49 -12.96 -0.02 12.06
C GLY A 49 -13.20 1.43 12.50
N MET A 50 -12.64 1.86 13.62
CA MET A 50 -12.69 3.25 14.07
C MET A 50 -11.93 4.19 13.12
N VAL A 51 -10.78 3.78 12.59
CA VAL A 51 -9.99 4.56 11.62
C VAL A 51 -10.74 4.68 10.29
N ARG A 52 -11.39 3.60 9.84
CA ARG A 52 -12.22 3.63 8.62
C ARG A 52 -13.40 4.59 8.72
N LYS A 53 -13.94 4.82 9.93
CA LYS A 53 -15.05 5.77 10.16
C LYS A 53 -14.59 7.23 10.06
N ILE A 54 -13.41 7.55 10.59
CA ILE A 54 -12.84 8.92 10.52
C ILE A 54 -12.20 9.21 9.15
N TYR A 55 -11.75 8.16 8.46
CA TYR A 55 -11.09 8.23 7.17
C TYR A 55 -11.81 7.33 6.16
N PRO A 56 -12.86 7.83 5.48
CA PRO A 56 -13.66 7.06 4.55
C PRO A 56 -12.86 6.69 3.28
N LEU A 57 -13.30 5.63 2.61
CA LEU A 57 -12.62 5.08 1.43
C LEU A 57 -12.36 6.14 0.35
N GLY A 58 -13.35 6.97 0.02
CA GLY A 58 -13.19 8.00 -1.01
C GLY A 58 -12.07 9.00 -0.70
N LYS A 59 -11.91 9.42 0.57
CA LYS A 59 -10.79 10.28 0.98
C LYS A 59 -9.45 9.56 0.83
N MET A 60 -9.43 8.27 1.11
CA MET A 60 -8.23 7.46 0.99
C MET A 60 -7.82 7.25 -0.47
N GLN A 61 -8.79 7.00 -1.35
CA GLN A 61 -8.59 6.92 -2.80
C GLN A 61 -8.02 8.24 -3.36
N THR A 62 -8.64 9.38 -3.04
CA THR A 62 -8.11 10.70 -3.42
C THR A 62 -6.69 10.91 -2.90
N PHE A 63 -6.41 10.57 -1.64
CA PHE A 63 -5.08 10.72 -1.07
C PHE A 63 -4.04 9.81 -1.75
N PHE A 64 -4.39 8.56 -2.05
CA PHE A 64 -3.52 7.61 -2.75
C PHE A 64 -3.22 8.08 -4.18
N TRP A 65 -4.17 8.75 -4.83
CA TRP A 65 -3.98 9.33 -6.15
C TRP A 65 -3.09 10.57 -6.12
N GLU A 66 -3.43 11.54 -5.27
CA GLU A 66 -2.72 12.82 -5.16
C GLU A 66 -1.28 12.65 -4.64
N LYS A 67 -1.04 11.62 -3.81
CA LYS A 67 0.27 11.32 -3.21
C LYS A 67 0.87 10.01 -3.73
N ARG A 68 0.47 9.56 -4.93
CA ARG A 68 0.84 8.23 -5.47
C ARG A 68 2.33 7.91 -5.40
N GLU A 69 3.21 8.87 -5.71
CA GLU A 69 4.67 8.65 -5.71
C GLU A 69 5.19 8.36 -4.29
N LEU A 70 4.70 9.12 -3.30
CA LEU A 70 5.05 8.92 -1.90
C LEU A 70 4.48 7.60 -1.36
N ILE A 71 3.24 7.28 -1.73
CA ILE A 71 2.56 6.07 -1.27
C ILE A 71 3.14 4.81 -1.92
N GLN A 72 3.53 4.88 -3.19
CA GLN A 72 4.22 3.81 -3.89
C GLN A 72 5.51 3.43 -3.16
N GLY A 73 6.37 4.41 -2.84
CA GLY A 73 7.60 4.17 -2.08
C GLY A 73 7.32 3.53 -0.73
N PHE A 74 6.33 4.06 0.01
CA PHE A 74 5.93 3.52 1.30
C PHE A 74 5.44 2.06 1.23
N ILE A 75 4.60 1.73 0.25
CA ILE A 75 4.09 0.36 0.06
C ILE A 75 5.22 -0.56 -0.39
N ALA A 76 6.06 -0.13 -1.35
CA ALA A 76 7.18 -0.92 -1.86
C ALA A 76 8.14 -1.34 -0.74
N ASP A 77 8.56 -0.40 0.12
CA ASP A 77 9.42 -0.66 1.27
C ASP A 77 8.81 -1.73 2.20
N ARG A 78 7.50 -1.66 2.42
CA ARG A 78 6.77 -2.57 3.29
C ARG A 78 6.50 -3.94 2.65
N LEU A 79 6.40 -4.02 1.33
CA LEU A 79 6.33 -5.31 0.62
C LEU A 79 7.70 -6.01 0.62
N GLN A 80 8.81 -5.26 0.52
CA GLN A 80 10.18 -5.81 0.48
C GLN A 80 10.74 -6.21 1.87
N SER A 81 10.28 -5.58 2.95
CA SER A 81 10.81 -5.78 4.32
C SER A 81 10.68 -7.21 4.91
N VAL A 82 10.15 -8.20 4.17
CA VAL A 82 9.97 -9.60 4.64
C VAL A 82 10.91 -10.59 3.97
N ASN A 83 11.60 -10.20 2.91
CA ASN A 83 12.62 -11.04 2.27
C ASN A 83 13.98 -10.97 2.99
N GLY A 84 14.01 -10.54 4.26
CA GLY A 84 15.05 -10.88 5.21
C GLY A 84 16.51 -10.74 4.76
N GLU A 85 16.92 -9.67 4.07
CA GLU A 85 18.35 -9.41 3.87
C GLU A 85 18.77 -7.97 4.15
N LYS A 86 19.80 -7.92 4.98
CA LYS A 86 20.73 -6.83 5.21
C LYS A 86 21.28 -6.35 3.87
N THR A 87 20.67 -5.36 3.23
CA THR A 87 21.48 -4.45 2.41
C THR A 87 22.26 -3.59 3.39
N LYS A 88 23.40 -4.13 3.85
CA LYS A 88 24.54 -3.32 4.29
C LYS A 88 24.68 -2.22 3.25
N LYS A 89 24.37 -0.97 3.63
CA LYS A 89 24.93 0.19 2.93
C LYS A 89 26.44 0.06 3.03
N THR A 90 27.03 -0.50 1.99
CA THR A 90 28.47 -0.50 1.73
C THR A 90 28.64 0.42 0.55
N LYS A 91 28.85 1.71 0.82
CA LYS A 91 30.07 2.46 0.53
C LYS A 91 29.79 3.95 0.70
#